data_AF-A0A4V1ZBX7-F1
#
_entry.id   AF-A0A4V1ZBX7-F1
#
_cell.length_a   1.000
_cell.length_b   1.000
_cell.length_c   1.000
_cell.angle_alpha   90.00
_cell.angle_beta   90.00
_cell.angle_gamma   90.00
#
_symmetry.space_group_name_H-M   'P 1'
#
loop_
_entity.id
_entity.type
_entity.pdbx_description
1 polymer ?
#
loop_
_entity_poly.entity_id
_entity_poly.type
_entity_poly.pdbx_seq_one_letter_code
_entity_poly.pdbx_strand_id
1 'polypeptide(L)'
;MKNNTVKQIQTRKYYASPRLTHEFKLKLKRDIKWLYVNKEFIEFIEATIKKLPKKDVLPCLYYFKKLAVQVRRTPEPEHYKAFEGLYDEHISEIIDEQKFYNPVKWIDAEIEEIMAVAGLATVNAYGADEDFSEFKPSFDPELVPEKKVIEMLGMSKSKLLRLRAEGMPYQQIGKPIFYNLKELKEWLKCTAA
;
A
#
# COMPACT_ATOMS: atom_id res chain seq x y z
N MET A 1 -21.56 26.47 38.48
CA MET A 1 -20.10 26.57 38.28
C MET A 1 -19.47 25.19 38.35
N LYS A 2 -19.13 24.57 37.22
CA LYS A 2 -17.99 23.65 37.06
C LYS A 2 -17.55 23.72 35.59
N ASN A 3 -16.46 24.44 35.35
CA ASN A 3 -15.81 24.58 34.05
C ASN A 3 -15.14 23.26 33.71
N ASN A 4 -15.64 22.54 32.72
CA ASN A 4 -14.90 21.43 32.12
C ASN A 4 -14.05 21.97 30.98
N THR A 5 -12.80 22.27 31.32
CA THR A 5 -11.73 22.63 30.41
C THR A 5 -11.45 21.43 29.50
N VAL A 6 -12.04 21.45 28.30
CA VAL A 6 -11.64 20.56 27.21
C VAL A 6 -10.18 20.88 26.88
N LYS A 7 -9.25 20.02 27.30
CA LYS A 7 -7.87 20.07 26.84
C LYS A 7 -7.89 19.75 25.35
N GLN A 8 -7.86 20.79 24.51
CA GLN A 8 -7.47 20.66 23.12
C GLN A 8 -6.03 20.13 23.10
N ILE A 9 -5.90 18.82 22.91
CA ILE A 9 -4.60 18.21 22.64
C ILE A 9 -4.18 18.71 21.27
N GLN A 10 -3.06 19.43 21.28
CA GLN A 10 -2.38 20.03 20.14
C GLN A 10 -2.45 19.10 18.93
N THR A 11 -2.99 19.63 17.83
CA THR A 11 -2.91 19.05 16.49
C THR A 11 -1.44 18.75 16.19
N ARG A 12 -1.04 17.48 16.34
CA ARG A 12 0.26 17.01 15.86
C ARG A 12 0.30 17.32 14.37
N LYS A 13 1.30 18.13 13.99
CA LYS A 13 1.62 18.50 12.61
C LYS A 13 1.50 17.26 11.73
N TYR A 14 0.60 17.30 10.77
CA TYR A 14 0.50 16.28 9.72
C TYR A 14 1.86 16.24 9.00
N TYR A 15 2.69 15.25 9.30
CA TYR A 15 3.83 14.95 8.46
C TYR A 15 3.26 14.50 7.11
N ALA A 16 3.47 15.33 6.09
CA ALA A 16 3.16 14.97 4.72
C ALA A 16 3.82 13.61 4.44
N SER A 17 3.00 12.59 4.19
CA SER A 17 3.45 11.35 3.53
C SER A 17 4.27 11.79 2.31
N PRO A 18 5.45 11.22 2.04
CA PRO A 18 6.18 11.53 0.83
C PRO A 18 5.36 10.98 -0.33
N ARG A 19 4.42 11.79 -0.83
CA ARG A 19 3.72 11.53 -2.07
C ARG A 19 4.82 11.39 -3.09
N LEU A 20 4.97 10.20 -3.69
CA LEU A 20 5.80 10.01 -4.89
C LEU A 20 5.62 11.24 -5.75
N THR A 21 6.65 12.08 -5.84
CA THR A 21 6.49 13.43 -6.38
C THR A 21 6.06 13.31 -7.83
N HIS A 22 5.33 14.31 -8.32
CA HIS A 22 4.92 14.30 -9.72
C HIS A 22 6.15 14.14 -10.65
N GLU A 23 7.25 14.81 -10.32
CA GLU A 23 8.53 14.68 -11.00
C GLU A 23 9.09 13.25 -10.96
N PHE A 24 9.04 12.58 -9.79
CA PHE A 24 9.48 11.20 -9.66
C PHE A 24 8.64 10.26 -10.52
N LYS A 25 7.31 10.44 -10.55
CA LYS A 25 6.39 9.65 -11.38
C LYS A 25 6.65 9.85 -12.88
N LEU A 26 6.93 11.08 -13.31
CA LEU A 26 7.27 11.40 -14.69
C LEU A 26 8.61 10.76 -15.09
N LYS A 27 9.63 10.89 -14.23
CA LYS A 27 10.93 10.27 -14.43
C LYS A 27 10.81 8.75 -14.59
N LEU A 28 10.10 8.09 -13.67
CA LEU A 28 9.87 6.64 -13.75
C LEU A 28 9.19 6.23 -15.04
N LYS A 29 8.13 6.93 -15.46
CA LYS A 29 7.45 6.61 -16.73
C LYS A 29 8.38 6.69 -17.93
N ARG A 30 9.25 7.71 -17.96
CA ARG A 30 10.24 7.88 -19.03
C ARG A 30 11.27 6.75 -19.02
N ASP A 31 11.78 6.40 -17.85
CA ASP A 31 12.84 5.41 -17.71
C ASP A 31 12.32 3.98 -18.01
N ILE A 32 11.06 3.69 -17.67
CA ILE A 32 10.40 2.38 -17.92
C ILE A 32 10.02 2.21 -19.39
N LYS A 33 9.76 3.30 -20.13
CA LYS A 33 9.30 3.24 -21.53
C LYS A 33 10.26 2.41 -22.41
N TRP A 34 11.54 2.40 -22.08
CA TRP A 34 12.60 1.75 -22.85
C TRP A 34 12.84 0.29 -22.44
N LEU A 35 12.23 -0.17 -21.34
CA LEU A 35 12.44 -1.50 -20.79
C LEU A 35 11.48 -2.48 -21.46
N TYR A 36 11.90 -3.00 -22.61
CA TYR A 36 11.12 -3.92 -23.43
C TYR A 36 11.03 -5.33 -22.81
N VAL A 37 12.09 -5.76 -22.12
CA VAL A 37 12.22 -7.09 -21.50
C VAL A 37 11.68 -7.06 -20.06
N ASN A 38 10.92 -8.09 -19.65
CA ASN A 38 10.31 -8.12 -18.31
C ASN A 38 11.36 -8.24 -17.20
N LYS A 39 12.43 -9.01 -17.44
CA LYS A 39 13.57 -9.18 -16.55
C LYS A 39 14.27 -7.86 -16.24
N GLU A 40 14.64 -7.08 -17.26
CA GLU A 40 15.26 -5.77 -17.08
C GLU A 40 14.35 -4.80 -16.33
N PHE A 41 13.03 -4.89 -16.56
CA PHE A 41 12.05 -4.12 -15.82
C PHE A 41 12.00 -4.50 -14.33
N ILE A 42 12.06 -5.79 -13.99
CA ILE A 42 12.14 -6.26 -12.60
C ILE A 42 13.44 -5.77 -11.95
N GLU A 43 14.58 -5.94 -12.63
CA GLU A 43 15.89 -5.48 -12.15
C GLU A 43 15.89 -3.96 -11.90
N PHE A 44 15.24 -3.19 -12.78
CA PHE A 44 15.06 -1.76 -12.59
C PHE A 44 14.20 -1.42 -11.36
N ILE A 45 13.10 -2.15 -11.14
CA ILE A 45 12.27 -2.00 -9.94
C ILE A 45 13.11 -2.27 -8.69
N GLU A 46 13.82 -3.40 -8.65
CA GLU A 46 14.69 -3.78 -7.53
C GLU A 46 15.73 -2.70 -7.24
N ALA A 47 16.45 -2.25 -8.26
CA ALA A 47 17.47 -1.22 -8.12
C ALA A 47 16.88 0.12 -7.64
N THR A 48 15.64 0.42 -8.03
CA THR A 48 14.93 1.62 -7.60
C THR A 48 14.52 1.51 -6.13
N ILE A 49 13.86 0.43 -5.73
CA ILE A 49 13.38 0.27 -4.34
C ILE A 49 14.52 0.17 -3.34
N LYS A 50 15.67 -0.44 -3.71
CA LYS A 50 16.88 -0.51 -2.88
C LYS A 50 17.45 0.87 -2.52
N LYS A 51 17.20 1.89 -3.35
CA LYS A 51 17.65 3.28 -3.13
C LYS A 51 16.64 4.13 -2.38
N LEU A 52 15.42 3.65 -2.16
CA LEU A 52 14.35 4.40 -1.52
C LEU A 52 14.38 4.22 0.00
N PRO A 53 13.95 5.25 0.77
CA PRO A 53 13.65 5.06 2.18
C PRO A 53 12.57 3.99 2.38
N LYS A 54 12.68 3.16 3.43
CA LYS A 54 11.73 2.05 3.70
C LYS A 54 10.25 2.47 3.66
N LYS A 55 9.94 3.69 4.14
CA LYS A 55 8.58 4.27 4.12
C LYS A 55 7.99 4.49 2.72
N ASP A 56 8.83 4.61 1.70
CA ASP A 56 8.45 4.96 0.33
C ASP A 56 8.45 3.75 -0.60
N VAL A 57 9.04 2.61 -0.17
CA VAL A 57 9.12 1.37 -0.94
C VAL A 57 7.74 0.84 -1.30
N LEU A 58 6.87 0.65 -0.31
CA LEU A 58 5.54 0.06 -0.53
C LEU A 58 4.66 0.93 -1.47
N PRO A 59 4.53 2.26 -1.28
CA PRO A 59 3.89 3.13 -2.27
C PRO A 59 4.51 3.04 -3.66
N CYS A 60 5.82 2.89 -3.76
CA CYS A 60 6.53 2.77 -5.03
C CYS A 60 6.20 1.45 -5.74
N LEU A 61 6.17 0.33 -5.01
CA LEU A 61 5.78 -0.98 -5.55
C LEU A 61 4.34 -0.97 -6.11
N TYR A 62 3.37 -0.38 -5.39
CA TYR A 62 2.01 -0.23 -5.93
C TYR A 62 1.98 0.61 -7.20
N TYR A 63 2.81 1.66 -7.28
CA TYR A 63 2.92 2.46 -8.49
C TYR A 63 3.54 1.66 -9.65
N PHE A 64 4.59 0.88 -9.39
CA PHE A 64 5.17 -0.03 -10.38
C PHE A 64 4.18 -1.09 -10.84
N LYS A 65 3.37 -1.66 -9.95
CA LYS A 65 2.30 -2.61 -10.31
C LYS A 65 1.33 -1.98 -11.30
N LYS A 66 0.90 -0.74 -11.02
CA LYS A 66 0.04 0.02 -11.94
C LYS A 66 0.71 0.21 -13.31
N LEU A 67 1.99 0.59 -13.34
CA LEU A 67 2.71 0.77 -14.60
C LEU A 67 2.89 -0.56 -15.36
N ALA A 68 3.16 -1.65 -14.66
CA ALA A 68 3.31 -2.98 -15.24
C ALA A 68 2.04 -3.46 -15.94
N VAL A 69 0.86 -3.08 -15.45
CA VAL A 69 -0.43 -3.38 -16.06
C VAL A 69 -0.78 -2.42 -17.20
N GLN A 70 -0.43 -1.14 -17.07
CA GLN A 70 -0.82 -0.09 -18.03
C GLN A 70 0.10 0.02 -19.25
N VAL A 71 1.38 -0.32 -19.11
CA VAL A 71 2.37 -0.17 -20.17
C VAL A 71 2.47 -1.47 -20.95
N ARG A 72 2.03 -1.45 -22.22
CA ARG A 72 2.37 -2.52 -23.17
C ARG A 72 3.86 -2.43 -23.47
N ARG A 73 4.60 -3.51 -23.22
CA ARG A 73 6.03 -3.60 -23.53
C ARG A 73 6.18 -4.01 -24.99
N THR A 74 6.46 -3.03 -25.82
CA THR A 74 6.78 -3.19 -27.24
C THR A 74 8.11 -2.50 -27.51
N PRO A 75 8.91 -2.97 -28.48
CA PRO A 75 10.12 -2.26 -28.84
C PRO A 75 9.76 -0.88 -29.35
N GLU A 76 10.70 0.06 -29.21
CA GLU A 76 10.47 1.42 -29.69
C GLU A 76 10.36 1.40 -31.23
N PRO A 77 9.36 2.07 -31.83
CA PRO A 77 9.07 1.88 -33.26
C PRO A 77 10.21 2.27 -34.20
N GLU A 78 10.95 3.34 -33.90
CA GLU A 78 12.07 3.78 -34.74
C GLU A 78 13.28 2.84 -34.61
N HIS A 79 13.57 2.39 -33.38
CA HIS A 79 14.60 1.41 -33.10
C HIS A 79 14.28 0.04 -33.73
N TYR A 80 13.03 -0.42 -33.63
CA TYR A 80 12.59 -1.66 -34.28
C TYR A 80 12.80 -1.58 -35.79
N LYS A 81 12.42 -0.48 -36.44
CA LYS A 81 12.64 -0.30 -37.89
C LYS A 81 14.11 -0.30 -38.27
N ALA A 82 14.99 0.24 -37.43
CA ALA A 82 16.42 0.27 -37.70
C ALA A 82 17.10 -1.11 -37.53
N PHE A 83 16.51 -1.99 -36.71
CA PHE A 83 17.11 -3.27 -36.30
C PHE A 83 16.16 -4.47 -36.48
N GLU A 84 15.21 -4.38 -37.41
CA GLU A 84 14.10 -5.32 -37.59
C GLU A 84 14.58 -6.78 -37.66
N GLY A 85 15.62 -7.05 -38.46
CA GLY A 85 16.19 -8.39 -38.59
C GLY A 85 16.71 -8.99 -37.29
N LEU A 86 17.31 -8.19 -36.39
CA LEU A 86 17.77 -8.67 -35.09
C LEU A 86 16.60 -8.97 -34.14
N TYR A 87 15.56 -8.14 -34.18
CA TYR A 87 14.37 -8.39 -33.37
C TYR A 87 13.63 -9.64 -33.82
N ASP A 88 13.48 -9.84 -35.13
CA ASP A 88 12.78 -10.99 -35.69
C ASP A 88 13.52 -12.30 -35.42
N GLU A 89 14.86 -12.29 -35.44
CA GLU A 89 15.69 -13.44 -35.05
C GLU A 89 15.49 -13.84 -33.58
N HIS A 90 15.37 -12.86 -32.67
CA HIS A 90 15.26 -13.08 -31.22
C HIS A 90 13.82 -13.03 -30.68
N ILE A 91 12.81 -12.83 -31.53
CA ILE A 91 11.44 -12.56 -31.08
C ILE A 91 10.86 -13.71 -30.25
N SER A 92 11.21 -14.95 -30.60
CA SER A 92 10.75 -16.15 -29.87
C SER A 92 11.31 -16.17 -28.45
N GLU A 93 12.60 -15.86 -28.30
CA GLU A 93 13.27 -15.79 -27.00
C GLU A 93 12.67 -14.68 -26.12
N ILE A 94 12.35 -13.54 -26.73
CA ILE A 94 11.74 -12.40 -26.04
C ILE A 94 10.31 -12.73 -25.60
N ILE A 95 9.53 -13.41 -26.43
CA ILE A 95 8.18 -13.86 -26.07
C ILE A 95 8.24 -14.84 -24.90
N ASP A 96 9.18 -15.78 -24.92
CA ASP A 96 9.32 -16.78 -23.87
C ASP A 96 9.81 -16.15 -22.56
N GLU A 97 10.74 -15.18 -22.64
CA GLU A 97 11.13 -14.32 -21.51
C GLU A 97 9.92 -13.61 -20.90
N GLN A 98 9.12 -12.94 -21.74
CA GLN A 98 7.97 -12.17 -21.28
C GLN A 98 6.86 -13.04 -20.68
N LYS A 99 6.74 -14.30 -21.12
CA LYS A 99 5.84 -15.28 -20.50
C LYS A 99 6.38 -15.79 -19.17
N PHE A 100 7.68 -16.05 -19.09
CA PHE A 100 8.34 -16.60 -17.91
C PHE A 100 8.39 -15.58 -16.77
N TYR A 101 8.86 -14.36 -17.06
CA TYR A 101 8.92 -13.28 -16.09
C TYR A 101 7.60 -12.54 -16.05
N ASN A 102 6.94 -12.52 -14.90
CA ASN A 102 5.72 -11.76 -14.68
C ASN A 102 5.97 -10.66 -13.63
N PRO A 103 6.22 -9.41 -14.05
CA PRO A 103 6.51 -8.33 -13.12
C PRO A 103 5.39 -8.05 -12.12
N VAL A 104 4.13 -8.29 -12.49
CA VAL A 104 3.00 -8.09 -11.57
C VAL A 104 3.04 -9.12 -10.45
N LYS A 105 3.23 -10.41 -10.78
CA LYS A 105 3.37 -11.48 -9.78
C LYS A 105 4.58 -11.27 -8.88
N TRP A 106 5.70 -10.82 -9.46
CA TRP A 106 6.91 -10.50 -8.70
C TRP A 106 6.66 -9.36 -7.71
N ILE A 107 6.02 -8.27 -8.15
CA ILE A 107 5.67 -7.15 -7.27
C ILE A 107 4.71 -7.59 -6.15
N ASP A 108 3.76 -8.48 -6.46
CA ASP A 108 2.81 -8.99 -5.47
C ASP A 108 3.51 -9.80 -4.37
N ALA A 109 4.48 -10.64 -4.74
CA ALA A 109 5.31 -11.37 -3.78
C ALA A 109 6.12 -10.42 -2.88
N GLU A 110 6.73 -9.38 -3.45
CA GLU A 110 7.50 -8.39 -2.70
C GLU A 110 6.62 -7.59 -1.71
N ILE A 111 5.41 -7.22 -2.15
CA ILE A 111 4.44 -6.55 -1.28
C ILE A 111 4.02 -7.47 -0.14
N GLU A 112 3.74 -8.74 -0.43
CA GLU A 112 3.37 -9.73 0.59
C GLU A 112 4.48 -9.92 1.62
N GLU A 113 5.74 -10.03 1.18
CA GLU A 113 6.90 -10.13 2.07
C GLU A 113 7.02 -8.90 2.99
N ILE A 114 6.94 -7.69 2.43
CA ILE A 114 7.01 -6.45 3.21
C ILE A 114 5.87 -6.38 4.22
N MET A 115 4.64 -6.76 3.83
CA MET A 115 3.49 -6.79 4.73
C MET A 115 3.64 -7.86 5.82
N ALA A 116 4.18 -9.04 5.49
CA ALA A 116 4.43 -10.11 6.45
C ALA A 116 5.47 -9.70 7.51
N VAL A 117 6.60 -9.11 7.09
CA VAL A 117 7.64 -8.58 7.98
C VAL A 117 7.11 -7.46 8.87
N ALA A 118 6.21 -6.63 8.34
CA ALA A 118 5.56 -5.57 9.11
C ALA A 118 4.46 -6.07 10.07
N GLY A 119 4.14 -7.38 10.09
CA GLY A 119 3.03 -7.93 10.87
C GLY A 119 1.65 -7.51 10.36
N LEU A 120 1.57 -7.04 9.11
CA LEU A 120 0.39 -6.50 8.45
C LEU A 120 -0.28 -7.48 7.49
N ALA A 121 0.11 -8.77 7.50
CA ALA A 121 -0.46 -9.78 6.61
C ALA A 121 -1.98 -9.95 6.84
N THR A 122 -2.77 -9.16 6.12
CA THR A 122 -4.19 -9.37 5.92
C THR A 122 -4.36 -10.22 4.68
N VAL A 123 -4.99 -11.38 4.87
CA VAL A 123 -5.50 -12.27 3.82
C VAL A 123 -6.24 -11.44 2.78
N ASN A 124 -5.66 -11.28 1.59
CA ASN A 124 -6.38 -10.86 0.40
C ASN A 124 -5.91 -11.73 -0.77
N ALA A 125 -6.32 -13.00 -0.70
CA ALA A 125 -6.43 -13.84 -1.87
C ALA A 125 -7.67 -13.37 -2.65
N TYR A 126 -7.44 -12.84 -3.86
CA TYR A 126 -8.41 -12.60 -4.94
C TYR A 126 -9.56 -11.62 -4.68
N GLY A 127 -9.61 -10.58 -5.51
CA GLY A 127 -10.74 -9.67 -5.61
C GLY A 127 -10.32 -8.38 -6.30
N ALA A 128 -10.25 -8.42 -7.63
CA ALA A 128 -10.34 -7.21 -8.42
C ALA A 128 -11.73 -6.63 -8.15
N ASP A 129 -11.80 -5.52 -7.43
CA ASP A 129 -12.87 -4.54 -7.56
C ASP A 129 -12.36 -3.18 -7.08
N GLU A 130 -12.89 -2.18 -7.74
CA GLU A 130 -12.50 -0.79 -7.76
C GLU A 130 -12.50 -0.15 -6.35
N ASP A 131 -11.40 0.55 -6.04
CA ASP A 131 -11.35 1.87 -5.39
C ASP A 131 -10.08 1.96 -4.51
N PHE A 132 -8.95 2.30 -5.14
CA PHE A 132 -7.67 2.55 -4.45
C PHE A 132 -7.67 3.93 -3.76
N SER A 133 -8.65 4.21 -2.91
CA SER A 133 -8.59 5.36 -2.02
C SER A 133 -8.13 4.91 -0.63
N GLU A 134 -7.01 5.51 -0.18
CA GLU A 134 -6.54 5.54 1.21
C GLU A 134 -5.73 4.34 1.73
N PHE A 135 -4.66 3.96 1.04
CA PHE A 135 -3.53 3.30 1.71
C PHE A 135 -2.53 4.35 2.22
N LYS A 136 -2.49 4.57 3.53
CA LYS A 136 -1.42 5.31 4.22
C LYS A 136 -0.83 4.44 5.34
N PRO A 137 0.44 4.00 5.23
CA PRO A 137 1.13 3.42 6.36
C PRO A 137 1.73 4.56 7.20
N SER A 138 0.97 4.95 8.22
CA SER A 138 1.51 5.38 9.52
C SER A 138 0.64 4.73 10.57
N PHE A 139 0.55 3.40 10.53
CA PHE A 139 -0.15 2.66 11.56
C PHE A 139 0.76 2.55 12.76
N ASP A 140 0.34 3.15 13.87
CA ASP A 140 0.71 2.59 15.16
C ASP A 140 0.28 1.12 15.13
N PRO A 141 1.18 0.14 15.31
CA PRO A 141 0.86 -1.29 15.22
C PRO A 141 -0.22 -1.75 16.23
N GLU A 142 -0.65 -0.86 17.12
CA GLU A 142 -1.71 -1.09 18.11
C GLU A 142 -3.10 -0.61 17.67
N LEU A 143 -3.25 0.03 16.51
CA LEU A 143 -4.53 0.52 16.00
C LEU A 143 -5.28 -0.55 15.21
N VAL A 144 -6.46 -0.91 15.72
CA VAL A 144 -7.30 -2.00 15.21
C VAL A 144 -8.59 -1.44 14.61
N PRO A 145 -8.99 -1.87 13.40
CA PRO A 145 -10.22 -1.40 12.77
C PRO A 145 -11.48 -1.93 13.48
N GLU A 146 -12.58 -1.18 13.39
CA GLU A 146 -13.88 -1.49 14.04
C GLU A 146 -14.33 -2.94 13.85
N LYS A 147 -14.23 -3.49 12.63
CA LYS A 147 -14.61 -4.88 12.33
C LYS A 147 -13.84 -5.89 13.19
N LYS A 148 -12.53 -5.69 13.34
CA LYS A 148 -11.65 -6.60 14.10
C LYS A 148 -11.90 -6.48 15.61
N VAL A 149 -12.27 -5.30 16.11
CA VAL A 149 -12.67 -5.11 17.52
C VAL A 149 -13.98 -5.85 17.85
N ILE A 150 -14.95 -5.80 16.94
CA ILE A 150 -16.23 -6.53 17.04
C ILE A 150 -15.96 -8.03 17.16
N GLU A 151 -15.10 -8.56 16.30
CA GLU A 151 -14.68 -9.98 16.32
C GLU A 151 -13.93 -10.34 17.61
N MET A 152 -12.95 -9.53 18.01
CA MET A 152 -12.13 -9.80 19.19
C MET A 152 -12.91 -9.76 20.51
N LEU A 153 -13.90 -8.89 20.63
CA LEU A 153 -14.72 -8.76 21.83
C LEU A 153 -16.03 -9.54 21.76
N GLY A 154 -16.31 -10.21 20.64
CA GLY A 154 -17.54 -10.98 20.43
C GLY A 154 -18.82 -10.18 20.63
N MET A 155 -18.81 -8.88 20.28
CA MET A 155 -19.94 -7.98 20.53
C MET A 155 -20.60 -7.51 19.24
N SER A 156 -21.87 -7.10 19.30
CA SER A 156 -22.56 -6.54 18.14
C SER A 156 -22.10 -5.11 17.84
N LYS A 157 -22.18 -4.70 16.56
CA LYS A 157 -21.90 -3.32 16.12
C LYS A 157 -22.71 -2.28 16.91
N SER A 158 -23.98 -2.56 17.17
CA SER A 158 -24.85 -1.69 17.96
C SER A 158 -24.35 -1.51 19.40
N LYS A 159 -23.79 -2.56 20.01
CA LYS A 159 -23.18 -2.47 21.34
C LYS A 159 -21.93 -1.61 21.33
N LEU A 160 -21.08 -1.78 20.31
CA LEU A 160 -19.88 -0.95 20.15
C LEU A 160 -20.20 0.54 19.95
N LEU A 161 -21.28 0.85 19.22
CA LEU A 161 -21.76 2.23 19.05
C LEU A 161 -22.26 2.86 20.35
N ARG A 162 -22.93 2.09 21.22
CA ARG A 162 -23.34 2.56 22.56
C ARG A 162 -22.12 2.88 23.42
N LEU A 163 -21.15 1.96 23.47
CA LEU A 163 -19.90 2.17 24.21
C LEU A 163 -19.14 3.41 23.70
N ARG A 164 -19.17 3.67 22.39
CA ARG A 164 -18.63 4.89 21.79
C ARG A 164 -19.36 6.15 22.29
N ALA A 165 -20.69 6.12 22.37
CA ALA A 165 -21.48 7.21 22.93
C ALA A 165 -21.21 7.40 24.44
N GLU A 166 -20.85 6.34 25.15
CA GLU A 166 -20.45 6.33 26.57
C GLU A 166 -18.99 6.78 26.80
N GLY A 167 -18.26 7.15 25.73
CA GLY A 167 -16.91 7.70 25.84
C GLY A 167 -15.78 6.68 25.71
N MET A 168 -16.03 5.53 25.07
CA MET A 168 -14.96 4.59 24.69
C MET A 168 -13.90 5.30 23.82
N PRO A 169 -12.60 5.12 24.09
CA PRO A 169 -11.54 5.73 23.30
C PRO A 169 -11.54 5.17 21.88
N TYR A 170 -11.57 6.07 20.90
CA TYR A 170 -11.47 5.74 19.48
C TYR A 170 -10.69 6.83 18.74
N GLN A 171 -10.10 6.47 17.62
CA GLN A 171 -9.45 7.37 16.70
C GLN A 171 -10.13 7.32 15.34
N GLN A 172 -10.60 8.47 14.86
CA GLN A 172 -11.15 8.58 13.52
C GLN A 172 -10.05 9.09 12.59
N ILE A 173 -9.66 8.27 11.60
CA ILE A 173 -8.66 8.63 10.60
C ILE A 173 -9.38 8.69 9.26
N GLY A 174 -9.82 9.89 8.87
CA GLY A 174 -10.67 10.07 7.69
C GLY A 174 -12.11 9.60 7.94
N LYS A 175 -12.61 8.70 7.09
CA LYS A 175 -13.90 7.99 7.27
C LYS A 175 -13.81 6.79 8.23
N PRO A 176 -12.77 5.94 8.19
CA PRO A 176 -12.70 4.77 9.06
C PRO A 176 -12.37 5.11 10.53
N ILE A 177 -12.84 4.23 11.42
CA ILE A 177 -12.67 4.31 12.87
C ILE A 177 -11.74 3.19 13.33
N PHE A 178 -10.76 3.56 14.15
CA PHE A 178 -9.74 2.70 14.71
C PHE A 178 -9.73 2.79 16.24
N TYR A 179 -9.21 1.73 16.86
CA TYR A 179 -9.16 1.59 18.30
C TYR A 179 -7.75 1.18 18.71
N ASN A 180 -7.17 1.88 19.69
CA ASN A 180 -5.94 1.39 20.31
C ASN A 180 -6.30 0.30 21.34
N LEU A 181 -5.70 -0.89 21.21
CA LEU A 181 -6.00 -2.04 22.08
C LEU A 181 -5.65 -1.79 23.55
N LYS A 182 -4.58 -1.04 23.83
CA LYS A 182 -4.14 -0.75 25.20
C LYS A 182 -5.13 0.18 25.89
N GLU A 183 -5.49 1.28 25.23
CA GLU A 183 -6.49 2.24 25.73
C GLU A 183 -7.86 1.57 25.91
N LEU A 184 -8.27 0.71 24.99
CA LEU A 184 -9.53 -0.02 25.06
C LEU A 184 -9.55 -1.02 26.24
N LYS A 185 -8.44 -1.73 26.48
CA LYS A 185 -8.32 -2.65 27.64
C LYS A 185 -8.32 -1.88 28.96
N GLU A 186 -7.65 -0.75 29.04
CA GLU A 186 -7.65 0.11 30.23
C GLU A 186 -9.05 0.67 30.50
N TRP A 187 -9.73 1.14 29.46
CA TRP A 187 -11.11 1.63 29.57
C TRP A 187 -12.07 0.53 30.02
N LEU A 188 -12.02 -0.67 29.41
CA LEU A 188 -12.87 -1.79 29.82
C LEU A 188 -12.65 -2.22 31.28
N LYS A 189 -11.42 -2.11 31.79
CA LYS A 189 -11.12 -2.39 33.21
C LYS A 189 -11.73 -1.33 34.14
N CYS A 190 -11.75 -0.07 33.71
CA CYS A 190 -12.34 1.03 34.49
C CYS A 190 -13.87 1.05 34.44
N THR A 191 -14.50 0.59 33.36
CA THR A 191 -15.96 0.57 33.20
C THR A 191 -16.61 -0.72 33.73
N ALA A 192 -15.84 -1.80 33.92
CA ALA A 192 -16.30 -3.06 34.50
C ALA A 192 -16.11 -3.16 36.03
N ALA A 193 -15.56 -2.12 36.66
CA ALA A 193 -15.44 -1.94 38.10
C ALA A 193 -16.50 -0.95 38.60
#